data_AF-A0A4P8XNL2-F1
#
_entry.id   AF-A0A4P8XNL2-F1
#
_cell.length_a   1.000
_cell.length_b   1.000
_cell.length_c   1.000
_cell.angle_alpha   90.00
_cell.angle_beta   90.00
_cell.angle_gamma   90.00
#
_symmetry.space_group_name_H-M   'P 1'
#
loop_
_entity.id
_entity.type
_entity.pdbx_description
1 polymer ?
#
loop_
_entity_poly.entity_id
_entity_poly.type
_entity_poly.pdbx_seq_one_letter_code
_entity_poly.pdbx_strand_id
1 'polypeptide(L)' 'MENPLDEILKISHLLPASVLQDINQRIGDWLAAMGGKDTDPYIEQQLRFAKRFVK' A
#
# COMPACT_ATOMS: atom_id res chain seq x y z
N MET A 1 -2.50 9.15 -13.85
CA MET A 1 -1.69 8.48 -12.82
C MET A 1 -2.50 7.30 -12.32
N GLU A 2 -1.91 6.10 -12.28
CA GLU A 2 -2.60 4.95 -11.67
C GLU A 2 -2.71 5.17 -10.16
N ASN A 3 -3.77 4.64 -9.55
CA ASN A 3 -4.01 4.72 -8.12
C ASN A 3 -2.90 3.93 -7.38
N PRO A 4 -2.25 4.49 -6.35
CA PRO A 4 -1.18 3.80 -5.65
C PRO A 4 -1.63 2.49 -4.99
N LEU A 5 -2.90 2.39 -4.57
CA LEU A 5 -3.46 1.14 -4.05
C LEU A 5 -3.50 0.04 -5.13
N ASP A 6 -3.90 0.39 -6.36
CA ASP A 6 -3.92 -0.55 -7.49
C ASP A 6 -2.52 -1.07 -7.82
N GLU A 7 -1.51 -0.20 -7.77
CA GLU A 7 -0.12 -0.62 -7.96
C GLU A 7 0.36 -1.57 -6.85
N ILE A 8 -0.03 -1.34 -5.59
CA ILE A 8 0.27 -2.26 -4.48
C ILE A 8 -0.37 -3.62 -4.74
N LEU A 9 -1.63 -3.66 -5.19
CA LEU A 9 -2.32 -4.90 -5.50
C LEU A 9 -1.61 -5.69 -6.62
N LYS A 10 -1.13 -5.00 -7.66
CA LYS A 10 -0.37 -5.63 -8.77
C LYS A 10 0.91 -6.32 -8.28
N ILE A 11 1.62 -5.73 -7.32
CA ILE A 11 2.88 -6.30 -6.80
C ILE A 11 2.71 -7.17 -5.55
N SER A 12 1.51 -7.24 -4.98
CA SER A 12 1.24 -7.91 -3.69
C SER A 12 1.75 -9.35 -3.61
N HIS A 13 1.65 -10.10 -4.72
CA HIS A 13 2.11 -11.49 -4.85
C HIS A 13 3.64 -11.65 -4.81
N LEU A 14 4.40 -10.57 -4.97
CA LEU A 14 5.85 -10.54 -4.91
C LEU A 14 6.37 -10.13 -3.53
N LEU A 15 5.48 -9.67 -2.64
CA LEU A 15 5.86 -9.20 -1.31
C LEU A 15 5.97 -10.36 -0.33
N PRO A 16 6.94 -10.32 0.62
CA PRO A 16 6.94 -11.20 1.77
C PRO A 16 5.63 -11.07 2.55
N ALA A 17 5.11 -12.19 3.07
CA ALA A 17 3.80 -12.21 3.76
C ALA A 17 3.71 -11.20 4.93
N SER A 18 4.78 -11.06 5.71
CA SER A 18 4.85 -10.09 6.81
C SER A 18 4.78 -8.63 6.33
N VAL A 19 5.41 -8.34 5.19
CA VAL A 19 5.39 -7.01 4.56
C VAL A 19 4.02 -6.69 4.01
N LEU A 20 3.38 -7.64 3.31
CA LEU A 20 2.02 -7.48 2.80
C LEU A 20 1.02 -7.24 3.93
N GLN A 21 1.13 -7.99 5.04
CA GLN A 21 0.26 -7.82 6.20
C GLN A 21 0.40 -6.44 6.86
N ASP A 22 1.63 -5.96 7.05
CA ASP A 22 1.90 -4.63 7.61
C ASP A 22 1.32 -3.51 6.72
N ILE A 23 1.55 -3.59 5.41
CA ILE A 23 0.98 -2.63 4.44
C ILE A 23 -0.54 -2.65 4.49
N ASN A 24 -1.16 -3.83 4.50
CA ASN A 24 -2.62 -3.96 4.52
C ASN A 24 -3.22 -3.36 5.80
N GLN A 25 -2.59 -3.59 6.95
CA GLN A 25 -3.03 -3.00 8.22
C GLN A 25 -2.92 -1.47 8.19
N ARG A 26 -1.78 -0.93 7.75
CA ARG A 26 -1.56 0.52 7.65
C ARG A 26 -2.55 1.22 6.73
N ILE A 27 -2.81 0.62 5.57
CA ILE A 27 -3.78 1.14 4.61
C ILE A 27 -5.20 1.06 5.19
N GLY A 28 -5.57 -0.07 5.80
CA GLY A 28 -6.86 -0.25 6.45
C GLY A 28 -7.11 0.78 7.56
N ASP A 29 -6.12 0.99 8.43
CA ASP A 29 -6.16 1.99 9.50
C ASP A 29 -6.27 3.41 8.94
N TRP A 30 -5.57 3.71 7.84
CA TRP A 30 -5.64 5.01 7.18
C TRP A 30 -7.02 5.27 6.57
N LEU A 31 -7.57 4.29 5.84
CA LEU A 31 -8.89 4.42 5.22
C LEU A 31 -10.03 4.46 6.25
N ALA A 32 -9.86 3.79 7.39
CA ALA A 32 -10.81 3.84 8.51
C ALA A 32 -10.75 5.18 9.27
N ALA A 33 -9.64 5.91 9.18
CA ALA A 33 -9.56 7.26 9.70
C ALA A 33 -10.52 8.17 8.93
N MET A 34 -11.17 9.09 9.64
CA MET A 34 -12.24 9.98 9.18
C MET A 34 -11.76 10.94 8.06
N GLY A 35 -11.55 10.42 6.85
CA GLY A 35 -11.07 11.16 5.68
C GLY A 35 -9.93 10.53 4.87
N GLY A 36 -9.44 9.32 5.21
CA GLY A 36 -8.40 8.66 4.43
C GLY A 36 -8.87 8.31 3.02
N LYS A 37 -8.09 8.70 2.00
CA LYS A 37 -8.34 8.34 0.61
C LYS A 37 -7.29 7.35 0.12
N ASP A 38 -7.70 6.49 -0.81
CA ASP A 38 -6.81 5.59 -1.54
C ASP A 38 -5.79 6.34 -2.42
N THR A 39 -6.08 7.59 -2.79
CA THR A 39 -5.15 8.49 -3.49
C THR A 39 -4.29 9.35 -2.58
N ASP A 40 -4.30 9.14 -1.26
CA ASP A 40 -3.50 9.98 -0.37
C ASP A 40 -1.98 9.80 -0.57
N PRO A 41 -1.18 10.84 -0.33
CA PRO A 41 0.29 10.73 -0.30
C PRO A 41 0.81 9.63 0.64
N TYR A 42 0.01 9.28 1.66
CA TYR A 42 0.30 8.16 2.55
C TYR A 42 0.30 6.81 1.84
N ILE A 43 -0.66 6.55 0.93
CA ILE A 43 -0.74 5.30 0.18
C ILE A 43 0.42 5.22 -0.83
N GLU A 44 0.83 6.36 -1.43
CA GLU A 44 2.04 6.41 -2.25
C GLU A 44 3.31 6.07 -1.45
N GLN A 45 3.37 6.45 -0.17
CA GLN A 45 4.48 6.06 0.71
C GLN A 45 4.50 4.55 0.95
N GLN A 46 3.34 3.92 1.14
CA GLN A 46 3.24 2.46 1.25
C GLN A 46 3.67 1.77 -0.06
N LEU A 47 3.29 2.33 -1.22
CA LEU A 47 3.73 1.82 -2.52
C LEU A 47 5.26 1.91 -2.69
N ARG A 48 5.87 3.05 -2.35
CA ARG A 48 7.34 3.21 -2.41
C ARG A 48 8.06 2.23 -1.49
N PHE A 49 7.49 1.93 -0.34
CA PHE A 49 8.02 0.92 0.56
C PHE A 49 7.89 -0.49 -0.05
N ALA A 50 6.71 -0.86 -0.55
CA ALA A 50 6.45 -2.14 -1.20
C ALA A 50 7.40 -2.41 -2.39
N LYS A 51 7.63 -1.40 -3.23
CA LYS A 51 8.54 -1.50 -4.40
C LYS A 51 9.98 -1.85 -4.03
N ARG A 52 10.42 -1.67 -2.78
CA ARG A 52 11.77 -2.07 -2.33
C ARG A 52 11.96 -3.58 -2.23
N PHE A 53 10.87 -4.34 -2.20
CA PHE A 53 10.89 -5.80 -2.08
C PHE A 53 10.70 -6.51 -3.42
N VAL A 54 10.29 -5.76 -4.45
CA VAL A 54 10.12 -6.26 -5.81
C VAL A 54 11.44 -6.05 -6.55
N LYS A 55 12.05 -7.14 -7.03
CA LYS A 55 13.27 -7.12 -7.85
C LYS A 55 12.94 -7.15 -9.33
#